data_AF-A0A8H2VF68-F1
#
_entry.id   AF-A0A8H2VF68-F1
#
_cell.length_a   1.000
_cell.length_b   1.000
_cell.length_c   1.000
_cell.angle_alpha   90.00
_cell.angle_beta   90.00
_cell.angle_gamma   90.00
#
_symmetry.space_group_name_H-M   'P 1'
#
loop_
_entity.id
_entity.type
_entity.pdbx_description
1 polymer ?
#
loop_
_entity_poly.entity_id
_entity_poly.type
_entity_poly.pdbx_seq_one_letter_code
_entity_poly.pdbx_strand_id
1 'polypeptide(L)'
;MRMYKMTDYSKLMRNFKMDISEDIVIENQRGITLIGYTLYSPHLLIPRIDPPQYQILYFKVKEGDPNDDAKATFTSLSNKILHSFEQLYPMDFQENEVTSRQHRWYVLMSVENTDDDGWDYSWSFRSKRWKYKNGLVRRRVWVRLPETEQ
;
A
#
# COMPACT_ATOMS: atom_id res chain seq x y z
N MET A 1 8.20 12.34 -24.48
CA MET A 1 7.05 12.01 -23.61
C MET A 1 6.87 10.50 -23.64
N ARG A 2 7.32 9.77 -22.60
CA ARG A 2 7.38 8.30 -22.62
C ARG A 2 6.20 7.75 -21.82
N MET A 3 5.22 7.16 -22.52
CA MET A 3 4.12 6.41 -21.92
C MET A 3 4.68 5.24 -21.10
N TYR A 4 4.29 5.17 -19.83
CA TYR A 4 4.66 4.10 -18.93
C TYR A 4 3.68 2.93 -19.14
N LYS A 5 4.14 1.83 -19.73
CA LYS A 5 3.42 0.54 -19.62
C LYS A 5 3.52 0.05 -18.16
N MET A 6 2.44 0.26 -17.40
CA MET A 6 2.13 -0.39 -16.11
C MET A 6 1.55 -1.78 -16.42
N THR A 7 2.34 -2.85 -16.40
CA THR A 7 1.85 -4.18 -16.87
C THR A 7 1.85 -5.32 -15.85
N ASP A 8 2.28 -5.13 -14.59
CA ASP A 8 2.19 -6.20 -13.58
C ASP A 8 1.15 -5.90 -12.49
N TYR A 9 1.29 -4.78 -11.78
CA TYR A 9 0.34 -4.40 -10.73
C TYR A 9 -1.05 -4.11 -11.28
N SER A 10 -1.16 -3.56 -12.49
CA SER A 10 -2.45 -3.29 -13.12
C SER A 10 -3.23 -4.58 -13.40
N LYS A 11 -2.54 -5.69 -13.70
CA LYS A 11 -3.18 -6.98 -13.98
C LYS A 11 -3.58 -7.68 -12.69
N LEU A 12 -2.73 -7.63 -11.66
CA LEU A 12 -3.02 -8.12 -10.32
C LEU A 12 -4.18 -7.32 -9.69
N MET A 13 -4.12 -5.99 -9.72
CA MET A 13 -5.16 -5.08 -9.21
C MET A 13 -6.45 -5.11 -10.06
N ARG A 14 -6.37 -5.42 -11.38
CA ARG A 14 -7.57 -5.67 -12.21
C ARG A 14 -8.24 -6.99 -11.86
N ASN A 15 -7.48 -8.04 -11.55
CA ASN A 15 -8.05 -9.32 -11.13
C ASN A 15 -8.57 -9.25 -9.68
N PHE A 16 -7.95 -8.42 -8.84
CA PHE A 16 -8.41 -8.07 -7.49
C PHE A 16 -9.58 -7.07 -7.49
N LYS A 17 -10.10 -6.68 -8.67
CA LYS A 17 -11.33 -5.90 -8.83
C LYS A 17 -12.55 -6.79 -8.56
N MET A 18 -12.61 -7.37 -7.37
CA MET A 18 -13.72 -8.13 -6.82
C MET A 18 -14.06 -7.52 -5.47
N ASP A 19 -14.95 -6.52 -5.49
CA ASP A 19 -15.79 -6.14 -4.34
C ASP A 19 -15.06 -5.81 -3.02
N ILE A 20 -13.85 -5.27 -3.12
CA ILE A 20 -13.04 -4.82 -1.99
C ILE A 20 -13.36 -3.35 -1.75
N SER A 21 -13.86 -3.05 -0.56
CA SER A 21 -14.19 -1.69 -0.11
C SER A 21 -12.98 -0.74 -0.19
N GLU A 22 -12.94 -0.02 -1.31
CA GLU A 22 -12.48 1.35 -1.63
C GLU A 22 -11.11 1.89 -1.19
N ASP A 23 -10.50 1.44 -0.09
CA ASP A 23 -9.27 2.03 0.44
C ASP A 23 -8.07 1.08 0.42
N ILE A 24 -7.09 1.40 -0.45
CA ILE A 24 -5.76 0.75 -0.46
C ILE A 24 -4.73 1.74 0.05
N VAL A 25 -3.98 1.36 1.08
CA VAL A 25 -2.89 2.17 1.64
C VAL A 25 -1.55 1.47 1.46
N ILE A 26 -0.53 2.21 1.05
CA ILE A 26 0.85 1.75 0.95
C ILE A 26 1.64 2.39 2.07
N GLU A 27 2.25 1.55 2.90
CA GLU A 27 3.25 1.95 3.88
C GLU A 27 4.65 1.84 3.27
N ASN A 28 5.50 2.83 3.47
CA ASN A 28 6.86 2.92 2.94
C ASN A 28 7.87 3.09 4.07
N GLN A 29 8.99 2.38 3.99
CA GLN A 29 10.12 2.55 4.90
C GLN A 29 11.45 2.43 4.16
N ARG A 30 12.48 3.12 4.65
CA ARG A 30 13.86 3.01 4.16
C ARG A 30 14.72 2.36 5.24
N GLY A 31 15.75 1.64 4.83
CA GLY A 31 16.56 0.86 5.75
C GLY A 31 17.56 -0.03 5.04
N ILE A 32 17.98 -1.08 5.74
CA ILE A 32 18.87 -2.10 5.18
C ILE A 32 18.65 -3.42 5.91
N THR A 33 18.92 -4.52 5.22
CA THR A 33 19.09 -5.83 5.84
C THR A 33 20.58 -6.10 6.03
N LEU A 34 21.03 -6.24 7.28
CA LEU A 34 22.43 -6.50 7.62
C LEU A 34 22.52 -7.79 8.44
N ILE A 35 23.22 -8.80 7.91
CA ILE A 35 23.47 -10.08 8.61
C ILE A 35 22.16 -10.68 9.17
N GLY A 36 21.10 -10.71 8.35
CA GLY A 36 19.79 -11.24 8.73
C GLY A 36 18.88 -10.30 9.52
N TYR A 37 19.39 -9.18 10.06
CA TYR A 37 18.58 -8.20 10.78
C TYR A 37 18.02 -7.14 9.83
N THR A 38 16.71 -6.92 9.87
CA THR A 38 16.01 -5.91 9.09
C THR A 38 15.91 -4.60 9.87
N LEU A 39 16.73 -3.61 9.51
CA LEU A 39 16.75 -2.28 10.12
C LEU A 39 16.08 -1.29 9.18
N TYR A 40 14.75 -1.15 9.31
CA TYR A 40 13.95 -0.22 8.51
C TYR A 40 13.18 0.73 9.41
N SER A 41 13.06 1.97 8.96
CA SER A 41 12.36 3.01 9.69
C SER A 41 11.73 4.02 8.73
N PRO A 42 10.53 4.54 9.05
CA PRO A 42 9.93 5.65 8.31
C PRO A 42 10.72 6.96 8.51
N HIS A 43 11.51 7.08 9.57
CA HIS A 43 12.34 8.27 9.84
C HIS A 43 13.55 8.39 8.92
N LEU A 44 13.93 7.30 8.24
CA LEU A 44 15.01 7.31 7.26
C LEU A 44 14.54 7.79 5.88
N LEU A 45 13.23 7.98 5.67
CA LEU A 45 12.70 8.51 4.44
C LEU A 45 13.21 9.94 4.22
N ILE A 46 13.73 10.21 3.04
CA ILE A 46 14.26 11.52 2.68
C ILE A 46 13.12 12.37 2.15
N PRO A 47 12.71 13.46 2.84
CA PRO A 47 11.60 14.29 2.38
C PRO A 47 11.83 14.78 0.95
N ARG A 48 10.75 14.80 0.14
CA ARG A 48 10.73 15.19 -1.29
C ARG A 48 11.37 14.21 -2.27
N ILE A 49 12.32 13.38 -1.84
CA ILE A 49 12.95 12.36 -2.70
C ILE A 49 12.18 11.05 -2.59
N ASP A 50 11.86 10.66 -1.36
CA ASP A 50 11.13 9.45 -1.05
C ASP A 50 9.62 9.70 -1.02
N PRO A 51 8.81 8.68 -1.32
CA PRO A 51 7.40 8.72 -0.99
C PRO A 51 7.23 8.88 0.53
N PRO A 52 6.12 9.49 0.97
CA PRO A 52 5.79 9.59 2.39
C PRO A 52 5.56 8.19 2.98
N GLN A 53 5.62 8.10 4.31
CA GLN A 53 5.41 6.85 5.03
C GLN A 53 4.10 6.18 4.64
N TYR A 54 3.01 6.93 4.46
CA TYR A 54 1.72 6.36 4.09
C TYR A 54 1.12 7.08 2.88
N GLN A 55 0.73 6.30 1.87
CA GLN A 55 0.08 6.77 0.66
C GLN A 55 -1.22 6.02 0.42
N ILE A 56 -2.33 6.73 0.19
CA ILE A 56 -3.59 6.12 -0.24
C ILE A 56 -3.64 6.06 -1.76
N LEU A 57 -4.16 4.96 -2.29
CA LEU A 57 -4.32 4.70 -3.71
C LEU A 57 -5.80 4.80 -4.09
N TYR A 58 -6.12 5.80 -4.91
CA TYR A 58 -7.45 5.96 -5.49
C TYR A 58 -7.45 5.57 -6.96
N PHE A 59 -8.41 4.74 -7.36
CA PHE A 59 -8.65 4.44 -8.77
C PHE A 59 -9.70 5.39 -9.30
N LYS A 60 -9.29 6.31 -10.19
CA LYS A 60 -10.27 7.10 -10.94
C LYS A 60 -10.67 6.31 -12.18
N VAL A 61 -11.92 5.84 -12.18
CA VAL A 61 -12.59 5.38 -13.41
C VAL A 61 -13.03 6.64 -14.14
N LYS A 62 -12.55 6.83 -15.38
CA LYS A 62 -13.16 7.81 -16.27
C LYS A 62 -14.38 7.16 -16.90
N GLU A 63 -15.56 7.63 -16.56
CA GLU A 63 -16.78 7.22 -17.24
C GLU A 63 -16.73 7.73 -18.69
N GLY A 64 -16.78 6.81 -19.66
CA GLY A 64 -17.02 7.17 -21.07
C GLY A 64 -16.10 6.53 -22.12
N ASP A 65 -15.03 5.81 -21.76
CA ASP A 65 -14.16 5.13 -22.74
C ASP A 65 -13.98 3.63 -22.41
N PRO A 66 -14.44 2.71 -23.28
CA PRO A 66 -14.32 1.26 -23.07
C PRO A 66 -12.87 0.73 -23.10
N ASN A 67 -11.88 1.55 -23.44
CA ASN A 67 -10.45 1.22 -23.39
C ASN A 67 -9.69 1.94 -22.26
N ASP A 68 -10.35 2.67 -21.36
CA ASP A 68 -9.62 3.52 -20.41
C ASP A 68 -8.99 2.69 -19.29
N ASP A 69 -7.66 2.67 -19.27
CA ASP A 69 -6.87 2.11 -18.18
C ASP A 69 -7.18 2.90 -16.90
N ALA A 70 -7.81 2.25 -15.90
CA ALA A 70 -8.06 2.86 -14.59
C ALA A 70 -6.80 3.56 -14.06
N LYS A 71 -6.85 4.88 -13.89
CA LYS A 71 -5.69 5.67 -13.47
C LYS A 71 -5.60 5.66 -11.95
N ALA A 72 -4.57 5.00 -11.44
CA ALA A 72 -4.16 5.05 -10.05
C ALA A 72 -3.57 6.43 -9.70
N THR A 73 -4.09 7.07 -8.65
CA THR A 73 -3.53 8.29 -8.05
C THR A 73 -3.09 8.01 -6.62
N PHE A 74 -1.88 8.45 -6.27
CA PHE A 74 -1.34 8.31 -4.92
C PHE A 74 -1.39 9.65 -4.18
N THR A 75 -1.99 9.67 -3.01
CA THR A 75 -2.07 10.85 -2.14
C THR A 75 -1.40 10.55 -0.80
N SER A 76 -0.64 11.50 -0.25
CA SER A 76 -0.06 11.36 1.09
C SER A 76 -1.17 11.40 2.15
N LEU A 77 -1.25 10.41 3.04
CA LEU A 77 -2.24 10.43 4.14
C LEU A 77 -1.81 11.37 5.28
N SER A 78 -0.52 11.45 5.55
CA SER A 78 0.02 12.24 6.64
C SER A 78 1.34 12.89 6.25
N ASN A 79 1.54 14.14 6.68
CA ASN A 79 2.82 14.83 6.58
C ASN A 79 3.71 14.58 7.81
N LYS A 80 3.17 13.93 8.85
CA LYS A 80 3.90 13.50 10.05
C LYS A 80 4.25 12.02 9.93
N ILE A 81 5.40 11.66 10.48
CA ILE A 81 5.75 10.26 10.68
C ILE A 81 4.87 9.73 11.81
N LEU A 82 4.19 8.62 11.57
CA LEU A 82 3.36 7.93 12.55
C LEU A 82 4.09 6.69 13.05
N HIS A 83 3.82 6.31 14.29
CA HIS A 83 4.47 5.15 14.90
C HIS A 83 3.81 3.84 14.50
N SER A 84 2.52 3.87 14.16
CA SER A 84 1.76 2.70 13.80
C SER A 84 0.63 3.04 12.82
N PHE A 85 0.19 2.05 12.04
CA PHE A 85 -0.86 2.24 11.05
C PHE A 85 -2.21 2.59 11.72
N GLU A 86 -2.44 2.06 12.93
CA GLU A 86 -3.63 2.31 13.76
C GLU A 86 -3.78 3.78 14.17
N GLN A 87 -2.75 4.62 13.99
CA GLN A 87 -2.85 6.07 14.24
C GLN A 87 -3.47 6.83 13.07
N LEU A 88 -3.51 6.26 11.86
CA LEU A 88 -4.11 6.90 10.67
C LEU A 88 -5.62 6.94 10.72
N TYR A 89 -6.21 5.89 11.29
CA TYR A 89 -7.65 5.76 11.42
C TYR A 89 -7.93 5.57 12.90
N PRO A 90 -8.69 6.46 13.55
CA PRO A 90 -9.25 6.12 14.84
C PRO A 90 -9.93 4.75 14.68
N MET A 91 -9.52 3.79 15.51
CA MET A 91 -10.37 2.66 15.81
C MET A 91 -11.61 3.29 16.43
N ASP A 92 -12.63 3.57 15.60
CA ASP A 92 -13.89 4.18 16.02
C ASP A 92 -14.61 3.23 16.97
N PHE A 93 -14.20 3.24 18.23
CA PHE A 93 -14.99 2.67 19.32
C PHE A 93 -16.20 3.56 19.63
N GLN A 94 -16.27 4.78 19.10
CA GLN A 94 -17.36 5.73 19.37
C GLN A 94 -17.57 6.74 18.24
N GLU A 95 -18.12 6.31 17.10
CA GLU A 95 -19.17 7.07 16.40
C GLU A 95 -19.75 6.18 15.29
N ASN A 96 -20.88 5.54 15.61
CA ASN A 96 -21.62 4.55 14.83
C ASN A 96 -20.97 3.15 14.77
N GLU A 97 -21.11 2.39 15.87
CA GLU A 97 -20.74 0.96 15.99
C GLU A 97 -21.25 0.07 14.83
N VAL A 98 -22.22 0.53 14.03
CA VAL A 98 -22.82 -0.23 12.94
C VAL A 98 -21.93 -0.23 11.67
N THR A 99 -21.15 0.82 11.39
CA THR A 99 -20.35 0.93 10.16
C THR A 99 -18.87 0.58 10.37
N SER A 100 -18.30 0.83 11.55
CA SER A 100 -16.91 0.47 11.86
C SER A 100 -16.71 -1.04 12.07
N ARG A 101 -17.73 -1.76 12.56
CA ARG A 101 -17.73 -3.24 12.63
C ARG A 101 -17.74 -3.91 11.27
N GLN A 102 -18.13 -3.21 10.21
CA GLN A 102 -18.29 -3.82 8.91
C GLN A 102 -16.99 -3.89 8.12
N HIS A 103 -15.89 -3.25 8.54
CA HIS A 103 -14.66 -3.23 7.73
C HIS A 103 -13.40 -3.36 8.58
N ARG A 104 -12.47 -4.21 8.17
CA ARG A 104 -11.16 -4.38 8.81
C ARG A 104 -10.03 -4.15 7.82
N TRP A 105 -8.90 -3.74 8.36
CA TRP A 105 -7.66 -3.61 7.60
C TRP A 105 -6.90 -4.93 7.59
N TYR A 106 -6.45 -5.31 6.41
CA TYR A 106 -5.67 -6.52 6.18
C TYR A 106 -4.40 -6.16 5.43
N VAL A 107 -3.35 -6.92 5.69
CA VAL A 107 -2.11 -6.84 4.90
C VAL A 107 -2.27 -7.72 3.68
N LEU A 108 -2.08 -7.15 2.50
CA LEU A 108 -2.16 -7.89 1.25
C LEU A 108 -0.86 -8.68 1.05
N MET A 109 -0.96 -9.99 1.25
CA MET A 109 0.14 -10.92 1.01
C MET A 109 0.19 -11.30 -0.48
N SER A 110 1.19 -10.81 -1.22
CA SER A 110 1.41 -11.24 -2.61
C SER A 110 2.10 -12.60 -2.62
N VAL A 111 1.50 -13.57 -3.31
CA VAL A 111 1.84 -15.01 -3.28
C VAL A 111 3.33 -15.31 -3.55
N GLU A 112 4.05 -14.46 -4.28
CA GLU A 112 5.41 -14.77 -4.72
C GLU A 112 6.53 -13.87 -4.16
N ASN A 113 6.23 -12.67 -3.66
CA ASN A 113 7.25 -11.64 -3.44
C ASN A 113 7.13 -10.86 -2.13
N THR A 114 6.26 -11.29 -1.23
CA THR A 114 6.04 -10.66 0.07
C THR A 114 6.60 -11.56 1.19
N ASP A 115 7.24 -10.96 2.19
CA ASP A 115 7.74 -11.70 3.36
C ASP A 115 6.60 -12.11 4.31
N ASP A 116 6.95 -12.81 5.40
CA ASP A 116 6.00 -13.32 6.39
C ASP A 116 5.21 -12.20 7.11
N ASP A 117 5.76 -10.99 7.13
CA ASP A 117 5.19 -9.80 7.75
C ASP A 117 4.48 -8.88 6.74
N GLY A 118 4.36 -9.28 5.47
CA GLY A 118 3.69 -8.49 4.45
C GLY A 118 4.54 -7.41 3.77
N TRP A 119 5.86 -7.41 3.96
CA TRP A 119 6.79 -6.47 3.30
C TRP A 119 7.30 -6.97 1.96
N ASP A 120 7.30 -6.04 1.01
CA ASP A 120 8.00 -6.12 -0.26
C ASP A 120 9.29 -5.28 -0.20
N TYR A 121 10.40 -5.78 -0.72
CA TYR A 121 11.72 -5.12 -0.68
C TYR A 121 12.20 -4.69 -2.06
N SER A 122 12.95 -3.57 -2.10
CA SER A 122 13.66 -3.15 -3.31
C SER A 122 14.86 -2.25 -3.01
N TRP A 123 15.67 -1.96 -4.02
CA TRP A 123 16.78 -0.98 -3.90
C TRP A 123 16.31 0.47 -4.02
N SER A 124 15.14 0.70 -4.61
CA SER A 124 14.55 2.04 -4.80
C SER A 124 13.04 1.95 -4.91
N PHE A 125 12.31 2.95 -4.38
CA PHE A 125 10.86 3.06 -4.52
C PHE A 125 10.38 3.14 -5.98
N ARG A 126 11.28 3.52 -6.91
CA ARG A 126 10.99 3.59 -8.35
C ARG A 126 11.16 2.24 -9.06
N SER A 127 11.61 1.21 -8.36
CA SER A 127 11.81 -0.10 -8.96
C SER A 127 10.47 -0.71 -9.38
N LYS A 128 10.49 -1.35 -10.55
CA LYS A 128 9.36 -2.16 -11.02
C LYS A 128 9.31 -3.53 -10.33
N ARG A 129 10.48 -4.02 -9.90
CA ARG A 129 10.64 -5.33 -9.29
C ARG A 129 10.84 -5.19 -7.79
N TRP A 130 9.95 -5.81 -7.06
CA TRP A 130 9.97 -5.96 -5.61
C TRP A 130 10.16 -7.44 -5.29
N LYS A 131 10.80 -7.73 -4.17
CA LYS A 131 11.22 -9.08 -3.78
C LYS A 131 10.85 -9.32 -2.32
N TYR A 132 10.76 -10.58 -1.92
CA TYR A 132 10.45 -10.95 -0.54
C TYR A 132 11.59 -10.68 0.46
N LYS A 133 12.80 -10.35 0.00
CA LYS A 133 13.94 -10.03 0.89
C LYS A 133 14.95 -9.11 0.23
N ASN A 134 15.76 -8.48 1.08
CA ASN A 134 16.89 -7.61 0.74
C ASN A 134 16.51 -6.35 -0.05
N GLY A 135 16.91 -5.20 0.45
CA GLY A 135 16.71 -3.92 -0.23
C GLY A 135 17.11 -2.74 0.65
N LEU A 136 17.14 -1.55 0.06
CA LEU A 136 17.29 -0.30 0.81
C LEU A 136 15.95 0.33 1.15
N VAL A 137 14.89 -0.12 0.49
CA VAL A 137 13.52 0.32 0.73
C VAL A 137 12.63 -0.89 0.87
N ARG A 138 11.57 -0.74 1.64
CA ARG A 138 10.48 -1.71 1.70
C ARG A 138 9.14 -1.01 1.70
N ARG A 139 8.10 -1.73 1.29
CA ARG A 139 6.73 -1.27 1.35
C ARG A 139 5.80 -2.39 1.81
N ARG A 140 4.66 -2.02 2.39
CA ARG A 140 3.59 -2.94 2.79
C ARG A 140 2.27 -2.39 2.28
N VAL A 141 1.41 -3.26 1.77
CA VAL A 141 0.11 -2.88 1.21
C VAL A 141 -0.98 -3.29 2.18
N TRP A 142 -1.75 -2.30 2.61
CA TRP A 142 -2.92 -2.43 3.47
C TRP A 142 -4.17 -2.29 2.61
N VAL A 143 -5.12 -3.20 2.78
CA VAL A 143 -6.41 -3.18 2.10
C VAL A 143 -7.52 -3.20 3.13
N ARG A 144 -8.56 -2.41 2.91
CA ARG A 144 -9.75 -2.42 3.75
C ARG A 144 -10.80 -3.34 3.13
N LEU A 145 -11.26 -4.33 3.88
CA LEU A 145 -12.24 -5.31 3.41
C LEU A 145 -13.43 -5.34 4.36
N PRO A 146 -14.65 -5.59 3.85
CA PRO A 146 -15.77 -5.78 4.73
C PRO A 146 -15.61 -7.06 5.57
N GLU A 147 -15.98 -7.00 6.85
CA GLU A 147 -16.10 -8.17 7.71
C GLU A 147 -17.33 -8.95 7.24
N THR A 148 -17.10 -10.02 6.50
CA THR A 148 -18.19 -10.95 6.13
C THR A 148 -18.63 -11.67 7.39
N GLU A 149 -19.89 -11.53 7.79
CA GLU A 149 -20.47 -12.32 8.88
C GLU A 149 -20.28 -13.82 8.54
N GLN A 150 -19.48 -14.52 9.36
CA GLN A 150 -19.28 -15.98 9.28
C GLN A 150 -20.39 -16.73 10.01
#